data_AF-A0A6J6DC45-F1
#
_entry.id   AF-A0A6J6DC45-F1
#
_cell.length_a   1.000
_cell.length_b   1.000
_cell.length_c   1.000
_cell.angle_alpha   90.00
_cell.angle_beta   90.00
_cell.angle_gamma   90.00
#
_symmetry.space_group_name_H-M   'P 1'
#
loop_
_entity.id
_entity.type
_entity.pdbx_description
1 polymer ?
#
loop_
_entity_poly.entity_id
_entity_poly.type
_entity_poly.pdbx_seq_one_letter_code
_entity_poly.pdbx_strand_id
1 'polypeptide(L)'
;MSRELTPTENAELTALAGTPLQDITQQLVKIADPDTLAGVIENAPLGVDGKKDTKKAMSDFIEQIITPIASNPQLRQRILEIRLSHDLVFDEGSKDELLDARGVVDTSKAKSLVESWIKYIEDNKNEITAIQMLYSKPKNVGITYKEIKELAERIRRPHPTWTVDVLWNAYLALEPTKVRKSAVHTTTDLVSLVRFTLGQMNELVPYAQLVEERYAGWLLQQENLGVKFTDSQKWWLDRIKDAISQSAHFDVKDLEMSPFTERGGTDGVLAELGNSVEDLIENMNMELAS
;
A
#
# COMPACT_ATOMS: atom_id res chain seq x y z
N MET A 1 -9.87 9.18 20.69
CA MET A 1 -8.66 8.32 20.64
C MET A 1 -8.85 6.95 21.28
N SER A 2 -8.87 6.75 22.61
CA SER A 2 -8.93 5.37 23.17
C SER A 2 -10.17 4.54 22.78
N ARG A 3 -11.28 5.21 22.43
CA ARG A 3 -12.52 4.58 21.94
C ARG A 3 -12.53 4.25 20.44
N GLU A 4 -11.56 4.72 19.68
CA GLU A 4 -11.50 4.56 18.22
C GLU A 4 -10.43 3.55 17.78
N LEU A 5 -9.52 3.16 18.68
CA LEU A 5 -8.43 2.23 18.39
C LEU A 5 -8.94 0.79 18.22
N THR A 6 -8.41 0.09 17.21
CA THR A 6 -8.61 -1.36 17.11
C THR A 6 -7.90 -2.10 18.24
N PRO A 7 -8.32 -3.34 18.59
CA PRO A 7 -7.64 -4.15 19.61
C PRO A 7 -6.14 -4.35 19.33
N THR A 8 -5.77 -4.49 18.05
CA THR A 8 -4.38 -4.67 17.61
C THR A 8 -3.55 -3.40 17.81
N GLU A 9 -4.06 -2.24 17.42
CA GLU A 9 -3.37 -0.95 17.62
C GLU A 9 -3.21 -0.62 19.11
N ASN A 10 -4.22 -0.96 19.92
CA ASN A 10 -4.14 -0.78 21.36
C ASN A 10 -3.06 -1.68 22.01
N ALA A 11 -2.95 -2.93 21.57
CA ALA A 11 -1.90 -3.84 22.04
C ALA A 11 -0.49 -3.35 21.63
N GLU A 12 -0.35 -2.86 20.40
CA GLU A 12 0.90 -2.32 19.88
C GLU A 12 1.35 -1.06 20.64
N LEU A 13 0.45 -0.11 20.85
CA LEU A 13 0.74 1.12 21.61
C LEU A 13 1.06 0.81 23.08
N THR A 14 0.40 -0.18 23.68
CA THR A 14 0.70 -0.62 25.05
C THR A 14 2.10 -1.23 25.16
N ALA A 15 2.51 -2.04 24.16
CA ALA A 15 3.86 -2.59 24.12
C ALA A 15 4.93 -1.51 23.98
N LEU A 16 4.69 -0.48 23.16
CA LEU A 16 5.61 0.65 22.98
C LEU A 16 5.68 1.57 24.19
N ALA A 17 4.55 1.77 24.88
CA ALA A 17 4.47 2.65 26.05
C ALA A 17 4.86 1.97 27.38
N GLY A 18 4.89 0.64 27.43
CA GLY A 18 5.11 -0.14 28.66
C GLY A 18 3.94 -0.09 29.66
N THR A 19 2.91 0.70 29.38
CA THR A 19 1.68 0.82 30.16
C THR A 19 0.48 1.03 29.22
N PRO A 20 -0.74 0.66 29.62
CA PRO A 20 -1.93 0.92 28.83
C PRO A 20 -2.10 2.41 28.50
N LEU A 21 -2.40 2.73 27.24
CA LEU A 21 -2.60 4.11 26.80
C LEU A 21 -3.73 4.82 27.58
N GLN A 22 -4.71 4.06 28.05
CA GLN A 22 -5.79 4.56 28.92
C GLN A 22 -5.25 5.19 30.20
N ASP A 23 -4.25 4.57 30.83
CA ASP A 23 -3.64 5.08 32.07
C ASP A 23 -2.88 6.37 31.80
N ILE A 24 -2.18 6.45 30.67
CA ILE A 24 -1.50 7.67 30.21
C ILE A 24 -2.51 8.79 29.98
N THR A 25 -3.63 8.52 29.30
CA THR A 25 -4.68 9.52 29.09
C THR A 25 -5.33 9.97 30.40
N GLN A 26 -5.54 9.07 31.35
CA GLN A 26 -6.06 9.43 32.67
C GLN A 26 -5.08 10.32 33.44
N GLN A 27 -3.77 10.07 33.33
CA GLN A 27 -2.76 10.94 33.94
C GLN A 27 -2.74 12.33 33.30
N LEU A 28 -2.85 12.43 31.97
CA LEU A 28 -2.92 13.72 31.29
C LEU A 28 -4.14 14.54 31.70
N VAL A 29 -5.29 13.91 31.93
CA VAL A 29 -6.52 14.58 32.41
C VAL A 29 -6.29 15.23 33.79
N LYS A 30 -5.46 14.63 34.64
CA LYS A 30 -5.13 15.19 35.97
C LYS A 30 -4.41 16.54 35.91
N ILE A 31 -3.74 16.87 34.80
CA ILE A 31 -3.12 18.19 34.59
C ILE A 31 -4.19 19.30 34.50
N ALA A 32 -5.40 18.96 34.06
CA ALA A 32 -6.51 19.91 33.92
C ALA A 32 -7.53 19.84 35.07
N ASP A 33 -7.32 18.97 36.07
CA ASP A 33 -8.24 18.76 37.19
C ASP A 33 -7.95 19.73 38.36
N PRO A 34 -8.87 20.67 38.69
CA PRO A 34 -8.64 21.68 39.72
C PRO A 34 -8.33 21.10 41.12
N ASP A 35 -8.94 19.97 41.48
CA ASP A 35 -8.75 19.35 42.79
C ASP A 35 -7.35 18.72 42.90
N THR A 36 -6.90 18.04 41.85
CA THR A 36 -5.53 17.51 41.77
C THR A 36 -4.49 18.64 41.82
N LEU A 37 -4.73 19.74 41.09
CA LEU A 37 -3.82 20.89 41.08
C LEU A 37 -3.77 21.60 42.45
N ALA A 38 -4.90 21.69 43.15
CA ALA A 38 -4.95 22.21 44.52
C ALA A 38 -4.10 21.36 45.47
N GLY A 39 -4.16 20.03 45.35
CA GLY A 39 -3.31 19.11 46.11
C GLY A 39 -1.81 19.24 45.81
N VAL A 40 -1.44 19.48 44.54
CA VAL A 40 -0.03 19.74 44.15
C VAL A 40 0.48 21.04 44.76
N ILE A 41 -0.34 22.10 44.75
CA ILE A 41 -0.03 23.40 45.36
C ILE A 41 0.08 23.27 46.89
N GLU A 42 -0.80 22.49 47.51
CA GLU A 42 -0.79 22.25 48.94
C GLU A 42 0.46 21.48 49.39
N ASN A 43 0.92 20.51 48.59
CA ASN A 43 2.11 19.71 48.90
C ASN A 43 3.41 20.27 48.32
N ALA A 44 3.38 21.49 47.78
CA ALA A 44 4.55 22.12 47.17
C ALA A 44 5.70 22.30 48.19
N PRO A 45 6.95 21.99 47.80
CA PRO A 45 8.11 22.12 48.67
C PRO A 45 8.36 23.60 49.03
N LEU A 46 8.98 23.83 50.18
CA LEU A 46 9.36 25.18 50.60
C LEU A 46 10.58 25.66 49.80
N GLY A 47 10.47 26.84 49.21
CA GLY A 47 11.55 27.56 48.57
C GLY A 47 12.51 28.18 49.59
N VAL A 48 13.57 28.79 49.06
CA VAL A 48 14.68 29.39 49.85
C VAL A 48 14.20 30.57 50.71
N ASP A 49 13.04 31.14 50.41
CA ASP A 49 12.37 32.23 51.11
C ASP A 49 11.35 31.75 52.16
N GLY A 50 11.23 30.44 52.38
CA GLY A 50 10.28 29.84 53.32
C GLY A 50 8.83 29.85 52.84
N LYS A 51 8.58 30.22 51.57
CA LYS A 51 7.26 30.11 50.93
C LYS A 51 7.20 28.86 50.07
N LYS A 52 6.00 28.32 49.85
CA LYS A 52 5.82 27.17 48.95
C LYS A 52 6.20 27.56 47.52
N ASP A 53 7.09 26.80 46.90
CA ASP A 53 7.46 26.94 45.50
C ASP A 53 6.44 26.21 44.62
N THR A 54 5.28 26.84 44.48
CA THR A 54 4.15 26.31 43.73
C THR A 54 4.44 26.20 42.23
N LYS A 55 5.32 27.05 41.70
CA LYS A 55 5.72 27.01 40.29
C LYS A 55 6.56 25.77 40.00
N LYS A 56 7.55 25.47 40.85
CA LYS A 56 8.37 24.27 40.69
C LYS A 56 7.55 23.00 40.87
N ALA A 57 6.69 22.93 41.89
CA ALA A 57 5.81 21.78 42.10
C ALA A 57 4.91 21.50 40.87
N MET A 58 4.37 22.56 40.26
CA MET A 58 3.55 22.45 39.06
C MET A 58 4.36 21.98 37.84
N SER A 59 5.56 22.53 37.66
CA SER A 59 6.47 22.14 36.57
C SER A 59 6.86 20.67 36.70
N ASP A 60 7.30 20.24 37.88
CA ASP A 60 7.73 18.87 38.15
C ASP A 60 6.56 17.89 37.95
N PHE A 61 5.35 18.26 38.36
CA PHE A 61 4.14 17.46 38.17
C PHE A 61 3.78 17.29 36.68
N ILE A 62 3.82 18.37 35.90
CA ILE A 62 3.57 18.33 34.45
C ILE A 62 4.66 17.50 33.77
N GLU A 63 5.93 17.73 34.10
CA GLU A 63 7.07 17.04 33.53
C GLU A 63 6.98 15.52 33.77
N GLN A 64 6.62 15.11 34.99
CA GLN A 64 6.42 13.71 35.32
C GLN A 64 5.33 13.04 34.47
N ILE A 65 4.21 13.73 34.23
CA ILE A 65 3.08 13.18 33.48
C ILE A 65 3.39 13.11 31.97
N ILE A 66 4.10 14.10 31.41
CA ILE A 66 4.40 14.12 29.97
C ILE A 66 5.61 13.25 29.61
N THR A 67 6.52 12.97 30.55
CA THR A 67 7.77 12.23 30.32
C THR A 67 7.57 10.90 29.58
N PRO A 68 6.59 10.03 29.92
CA PRO A 68 6.39 8.77 29.20
C PRO A 68 6.12 8.93 27.70
N ILE A 69 5.51 10.04 27.29
CA ILE A 69 5.25 10.34 25.87
C ILE A 69 6.43 11.14 25.28
N ALA A 70 6.94 12.12 26.02
CA ALA A 70 7.98 13.03 25.57
C ALA A 70 9.35 12.35 25.40
N SER A 71 9.64 11.32 26.21
CA SER A 71 10.90 10.55 26.13
C SER A 71 10.84 9.40 25.13
N ASN A 72 9.67 9.10 24.54
CA ASN A 72 9.48 7.97 23.62
C ASN A 72 9.09 8.43 22.20
N PRO A 73 10.08 8.73 21.33
CA PRO A 73 9.84 9.16 19.95
C PRO A 73 9.04 8.14 19.12
N GLN A 74 9.27 6.86 19.34
CA GLN A 74 8.58 5.77 18.62
C GLN A 74 7.09 5.74 18.96
N LEU A 75 6.75 5.89 20.25
CA LEU A 75 5.37 5.99 20.69
C LEU A 75 4.67 7.22 20.08
N ARG A 76 5.31 8.39 20.08
CA ARG A 76 4.74 9.61 19.47
C ARG A 76 4.47 9.42 17.99
N GLN A 77 5.46 8.89 17.27
CA GLN A 77 5.34 8.64 15.84
C GLN A 77 4.17 7.68 15.55
N ARG A 78 4.05 6.59 16.32
CA ARG A 78 2.97 5.62 16.16
C ARG A 78 1.57 6.19 16.46
N ILE A 79 1.45 7.02 17.51
CA ILE A 79 0.21 7.71 17.85
C ILE A 79 -0.22 8.64 16.71
N LEU A 80 0.72 9.36 16.08
CA LEU A 80 0.43 10.23 14.94
C LEU A 80 -0.01 9.44 13.70
N GLU A 81 0.66 8.33 13.40
CA GLU A 81 0.29 7.44 12.29
C GLU A 81 -1.12 6.88 12.45
N ILE A 82 -1.46 6.40 13.65
CA ILE A 82 -2.80 5.86 13.93
C ILE A 82 -3.84 6.98 13.91
N ARG A 83 -3.51 8.19 14.36
CA ARG A 83 -4.44 9.32 14.24
C ARG A 83 -4.69 9.68 12.78
N LEU A 84 -3.63 9.74 11.97
CA LEU A 84 -3.72 10.01 10.54
C LEU A 84 -4.55 8.95 9.82
N SER A 85 -4.39 7.67 10.17
CA SER A 85 -5.20 6.60 9.58
C SER A 85 -6.69 6.73 9.95
N HIS A 86 -7.03 7.03 11.21
CA HIS A 86 -8.43 7.16 11.65
C HIS A 86 -9.10 8.43 11.16
N ASP A 87 -8.36 9.54 11.02
CA ASP A 87 -8.90 10.77 10.44
C ASP A 87 -9.18 10.60 8.93
N LEU A 88 -8.55 9.63 8.26
CA LEU A 88 -8.79 9.31 6.84
C LEU A 88 -9.93 8.28 6.63
N VAL A 89 -10.25 7.43 7.60
CA VAL A 89 -11.35 6.43 7.49
C VAL A 89 -12.76 7.07 7.53
N PHE A 90 -12.87 8.39 7.78
CA PHE A 90 -14.16 9.08 7.75
C PHE A 90 -14.63 9.55 6.35
N ASP A 91 -13.88 9.29 5.28
CA ASP A 91 -14.27 9.73 3.92
C ASP A 91 -14.04 8.69 2.82
N GLU A 92 -14.34 7.42 3.09
CA GLU A 92 -14.44 6.39 2.03
C GLU A 92 -15.87 6.24 1.48
N GLY A 93 -16.83 6.97 2.05
CA GLY A 93 -18.25 6.92 1.71
C GLY A 93 -18.74 8.02 0.76
N SER A 94 -17.97 9.10 0.57
CA SER A 94 -18.32 10.13 -0.41
C SER A 94 -17.53 9.87 -1.69
N LYS A 95 -18.10 9.04 -2.57
CA LYS A 95 -17.69 9.00 -3.98
C LYS A 95 -17.96 10.38 -4.58
N ASP A 96 -16.99 11.28 -4.49
CA ASP A 96 -16.95 12.43 -5.37
C ASP A 96 -16.63 11.91 -6.77
N GLU A 97 -17.66 11.83 -7.61
CA GLU A 97 -17.45 11.77 -9.06
C GLU A 97 -16.74 13.06 -9.46
N LEU A 98 -15.44 12.95 -9.76
CA LEU A 98 -14.66 14.03 -10.35
C LEU A 98 -15.19 14.34 -11.75
N LEU A 99 -16.23 15.17 -11.81
CA LEU A 99 -16.72 15.84 -13.00
C LEU A 99 -15.73 16.96 -13.36
N ASP A 100 -14.67 16.59 -14.10
CA ASP A 100 -13.77 17.51 -14.81
C ASP A 100 -13.06 18.56 -13.93
N ALA A 101 -11.84 18.26 -13.49
CA ALA A 101 -10.97 19.25 -12.86
C ALA A 101 -10.31 20.15 -13.92
N ARG A 102 -11.01 21.20 -14.36
CA ARG A 102 -10.39 22.43 -14.88
C ARG A 102 -9.81 23.31 -13.76
N GLY A 103 -9.31 22.70 -12.69
CA GLY A 103 -8.51 23.36 -11.67
C GLY A 103 -7.05 23.25 -12.05
N VAL A 104 -6.28 24.34 -11.95
CA VAL A 104 -4.83 24.34 -12.16
C VAL A 104 -4.23 23.21 -11.34
N VAL A 105 -3.83 22.13 -12.01
CA VAL A 105 -3.17 21.00 -11.37
C VAL A 105 -1.94 21.57 -10.68
N ASP A 106 -1.87 21.44 -9.36
CA ASP A 106 -0.73 21.93 -8.57
C ASP A 106 0.48 21.03 -8.87
N THR A 107 1.14 21.33 -9.99
CA THR A 107 2.31 20.60 -10.48
C THR A 107 3.45 20.59 -9.46
N SER A 108 3.49 21.56 -8.54
CA SER A 108 4.50 21.60 -7.47
C SER A 108 4.27 20.49 -6.44
N LYS A 109 3.02 20.26 -6.03
CA LYS A 109 2.65 19.14 -5.15
C LYS A 109 2.81 17.80 -5.84
N ALA A 110 2.38 17.69 -7.09
CA ALA A 110 2.56 16.48 -7.88
C ALA A 110 4.05 16.10 -7.99
N LYS A 111 4.90 17.10 -8.24
CA LYS A 111 6.36 16.92 -8.28
C LYS A 111 6.93 16.44 -6.96
N SER A 112 6.61 17.12 -5.86
CA SER A 112 7.10 16.71 -4.53
C SER A 112 6.65 15.31 -4.13
N LEU A 113 5.41 14.92 -4.49
CA LEU A 113 4.89 13.58 -4.26
C LEU A 113 5.66 12.54 -5.08
N VAL A 114 5.85 12.76 -6.38
CA VAL A 114 6.60 11.85 -7.25
C VAL A 114 8.06 11.73 -6.82
N GLU A 115 8.71 12.83 -6.41
CA GLU A 115 10.08 12.78 -5.86
C GLU A 115 10.16 11.96 -4.57
N SER A 116 9.18 12.11 -3.68
CA SER A 116 9.11 11.34 -2.44
C SER A 116 8.86 9.86 -2.73
N TRP A 117 7.99 9.56 -3.68
CA TRP A 117 7.70 8.21 -4.15
C TRP A 117 8.95 7.54 -4.75
N ILE A 118 9.66 8.21 -5.66
CA ILE A 118 10.92 7.72 -6.24
C ILE A 118 11.92 7.39 -5.13
N LYS A 119 12.09 8.31 -4.17
CA LYS A 119 12.99 8.11 -3.04
C LYS A 119 12.58 6.91 -2.19
N TYR A 120 11.29 6.76 -1.88
CA TYR A 120 10.79 5.62 -1.13
C TYR A 120 11.09 4.29 -1.83
N ILE A 121 10.86 4.20 -3.14
CA ILE A 121 11.15 2.99 -3.91
C ILE A 121 12.64 2.66 -3.89
N GLU A 122 13.51 3.66 -4.00
CA GLU A 122 14.96 3.44 -3.94
C GLU A 122 15.43 3.01 -2.55
N ASP A 123 14.97 3.71 -1.50
CA ASP A 123 15.32 3.42 -0.10
C ASP A 123 14.85 2.02 0.33
N ASN A 124 13.72 1.55 -0.19
CA ASN A 124 13.11 0.27 0.17
C ASN A 124 13.40 -0.87 -0.82
N LYS A 125 14.20 -0.61 -1.86
CA LYS A 125 14.52 -1.57 -2.91
C LYS A 125 15.03 -2.90 -2.38
N ASN A 126 15.84 -2.88 -1.32
CA ASN A 126 16.47 -4.07 -0.76
C ASN A 126 15.70 -4.67 0.44
N GLU A 127 14.63 -4.01 0.90
CA GLU A 127 13.88 -4.42 2.09
C GLU A 127 12.52 -5.03 1.74
N ILE A 128 11.92 -4.57 0.64
CA ILE A 128 10.62 -5.05 0.18
C ILE A 128 10.83 -6.05 -0.95
N THR A 129 10.56 -7.33 -0.66
CA THR A 129 10.68 -8.43 -1.62
C THR A 129 9.94 -8.15 -2.92
N ALA A 130 8.72 -7.61 -2.84
CA ALA A 130 7.94 -7.18 -4.02
C ALA A 130 8.73 -6.23 -4.94
N ILE A 131 9.39 -5.22 -4.36
CA ILE A 131 10.20 -4.26 -5.11
C ILE A 131 11.46 -4.96 -5.66
N GLN A 132 12.13 -5.81 -4.86
CA GLN A 132 13.28 -6.59 -5.31
C GLN A 132 12.95 -7.47 -6.53
N MET A 133 11.80 -8.15 -6.52
CA MET A 133 11.39 -9.02 -7.63
C MET A 133 11.13 -8.20 -8.89
N LEU A 134 10.52 -7.01 -8.77
CA LEU A 134 10.37 -6.07 -9.87
C LEU A 134 11.72 -5.49 -10.36
N TYR A 135 12.76 -5.51 -9.51
CA TYR A 135 14.12 -5.10 -9.86
C TYR A 135 14.98 -6.22 -10.46
N SER A 136 14.69 -7.47 -10.15
CA SER A 136 15.61 -8.58 -10.37
C SER A 136 15.71 -8.95 -11.85
N LYS A 137 16.94 -9.15 -12.31
CA LYS A 137 17.24 -9.89 -13.55
C LYS A 137 17.76 -11.28 -13.14
N PRO A 138 17.28 -12.38 -13.77
CA PRO A 138 16.47 -12.43 -14.99
C PRO A 138 14.98 -12.13 -14.74
N LYS A 139 14.25 -11.80 -15.81
CA LYS A 139 12.81 -11.43 -15.86
C LYS A 139 11.84 -12.52 -15.35
N ASN A 140 12.35 -13.56 -14.69
CA ASN A 140 11.65 -14.82 -14.45
C ASN A 140 11.03 -14.88 -13.04
N VAL A 141 11.21 -13.86 -12.20
CA VAL A 141 10.57 -13.81 -10.88
C VAL A 141 9.25 -13.05 -10.99
N GLY A 142 8.17 -13.80 -11.22
CA GLY A 142 6.81 -13.25 -11.21
C GLY A 142 6.43 -12.77 -9.81
N ILE A 143 5.85 -11.57 -9.74
CA ILE A 143 5.29 -11.05 -8.49
C ILE A 143 3.89 -11.64 -8.29
N THR A 144 3.63 -12.21 -7.14
CA THR A 144 2.31 -12.74 -6.78
C THR A 144 1.38 -11.62 -6.29
N TYR A 145 0.08 -11.80 -6.42
CA TYR A 145 -0.91 -10.86 -5.86
C TYR A 145 -0.72 -10.61 -4.37
N LYS A 146 -0.30 -11.63 -3.61
CA LYS A 146 -0.01 -11.52 -2.19
C LYS A 146 1.12 -10.51 -1.93
N GLU A 147 2.17 -10.55 -2.73
CA GLU A 147 3.31 -9.63 -2.62
C GLU A 147 2.94 -8.21 -3.06
N ILE A 148 2.08 -8.06 -4.09
CA ILE A 148 1.53 -6.75 -4.47
C ILE A 148 0.69 -6.17 -3.32
N LYS A 149 -0.17 -6.99 -2.69
CA LYS A 149 -0.97 -6.55 -1.56
C LYS A 149 -0.11 -6.21 -0.34
N GLU A 150 0.94 -6.99 -0.07
CA GLU A 150 1.89 -6.67 0.99
C GLU A 150 2.63 -5.36 0.71
N LEU A 151 3.04 -5.13 -0.54
CA LEU A 151 3.63 -3.87 -0.97
C LEU A 151 2.67 -2.70 -0.73
N ALA A 152 1.40 -2.83 -1.15
CA ALA A 152 0.38 -1.82 -0.95
C ALA A 152 0.22 -1.46 0.54
N GLU A 153 0.13 -2.47 1.41
CA GLU A 153 0.03 -2.23 2.86
C GLU A 153 1.30 -1.61 3.45
N ARG A 154 2.49 -2.03 3.00
CA ARG A 154 3.76 -1.43 3.45
C ARG A 154 3.91 0.03 3.05
N ILE A 155 3.40 0.42 1.88
CA ILE A 155 3.35 1.82 1.44
C ILE A 155 2.33 2.61 2.26
N ARG A 156 1.13 2.05 2.44
CA ARG A 156 0.00 2.71 3.13
C ARG A 156 0.31 3.03 4.59
N ARG A 157 1.10 2.20 5.28
CA ARG A 157 1.44 2.39 6.70
C ARG A 157 2.12 3.76 7.01
N PRO A 158 3.26 4.10 6.40
CA PRO A 158 3.88 5.43 6.58
C PRO A 158 3.22 6.52 5.74
N HIS A 159 2.56 6.17 4.63
CA HIS A 159 2.01 7.12 3.67
C HIS A 159 0.57 6.75 3.26
N PRO A 160 -0.44 6.99 4.12
CA PRO A 160 -1.81 6.55 3.86
C PRO A 160 -2.47 7.26 2.67
N THR A 161 -1.95 8.42 2.26
CA THR A 161 -2.44 9.17 1.08
C THR A 161 -1.85 8.68 -0.24
N TRP A 162 -0.86 7.78 -0.21
CA TRP A 162 -0.22 7.25 -1.42
C TRP A 162 -1.03 6.08 -1.99
N THR A 163 -2.24 6.40 -2.43
CA THR A 163 -3.07 5.45 -3.18
C THR A 163 -2.60 5.38 -4.64
N VAL A 164 -3.01 4.32 -5.34
CA VAL A 164 -2.71 4.15 -6.77
C VAL A 164 -3.20 5.36 -7.56
N ASP A 165 -4.45 5.80 -7.35
CA ASP A 165 -5.02 6.96 -8.05
C ASP A 165 -4.23 8.25 -7.79
N VAL A 166 -3.80 8.49 -6.54
CA VAL A 166 -3.05 9.70 -6.19
C VAL A 166 -1.69 9.72 -6.88
N LEU A 167 -0.97 8.60 -6.86
CA LEU A 167 0.33 8.47 -7.54
C LEU A 167 0.17 8.55 -9.06
N TRP A 168 -0.85 7.91 -9.62
CA TRP A 168 -1.13 7.94 -11.06
C TRP A 168 -1.43 9.35 -11.56
N ASN A 169 -2.31 10.07 -10.86
CA ASN A 169 -2.67 11.43 -11.20
C ASN A 169 -1.48 12.38 -11.04
N ALA A 170 -0.59 12.15 -10.06
CA ALA A 170 0.63 12.92 -9.92
C ALA A 170 1.58 12.72 -11.12
N TYR A 171 1.77 11.47 -11.57
CA TYR A 171 2.51 11.20 -12.80
C TYR A 171 1.85 11.83 -14.03
N LEU A 172 0.53 11.69 -14.17
CA LEU A 172 -0.24 12.25 -15.28
C LEU A 172 -0.12 13.78 -15.35
N ALA A 173 -0.05 14.45 -14.20
CA ALA A 173 0.14 15.89 -14.10
C ALA A 173 1.53 16.34 -14.60
N LEU A 174 2.57 15.54 -14.36
CA LEU A 174 3.96 15.88 -14.69
C LEU A 174 4.35 15.44 -16.10
N GLU A 175 3.91 14.26 -16.53
CA GLU A 175 4.28 13.65 -17.80
C GLU A 175 3.03 13.19 -18.60
N PRO A 176 2.11 14.10 -18.98
CA PRO A 176 0.82 13.74 -19.58
C PRO A 176 0.94 12.99 -20.91
N THR A 177 2.08 13.08 -21.61
CA THR A 177 2.33 12.36 -22.86
C THR A 177 2.86 10.95 -22.67
N LYS A 178 3.31 10.61 -21.45
CA LYS A 178 3.85 9.29 -21.10
C LYS A 178 2.93 8.52 -20.15
N VAL A 179 1.80 9.09 -19.76
CA VAL A 179 0.88 8.47 -18.81
C VAL A 179 -0.47 8.32 -19.46
N ARG A 180 -0.94 7.08 -19.56
CA ARG A 180 -2.26 6.79 -20.10
C ARG A 180 -3.32 7.08 -19.06
N LYS A 181 -4.38 7.77 -19.49
CA LYS A 181 -5.55 8.01 -18.64
C LYS A 181 -6.29 6.70 -18.43
N SER A 182 -6.67 6.42 -17.19
CA SER A 182 -7.61 5.35 -16.85
C SER A 182 -8.73 5.91 -16.00
N ALA A 183 -9.93 5.37 -16.16
CA ALA A 183 -11.07 5.67 -15.30
C ALA A 183 -11.12 4.78 -14.06
N VAL A 184 -10.41 3.64 -14.10
CA VAL A 184 -10.39 2.64 -13.04
C VAL A 184 -8.96 2.20 -12.84
N HIS A 185 -8.52 2.24 -11.58
CA HIS A 185 -7.24 1.72 -11.15
C HIS A 185 -7.43 0.53 -10.22
N THR A 186 -6.54 -0.45 -10.33
CA THR A 186 -6.53 -1.65 -9.49
C THR A 186 -5.26 -1.72 -8.66
N THR A 187 -5.24 -2.57 -7.62
CA THR A 187 -4.02 -2.78 -6.83
C THR A 187 -2.85 -3.29 -7.70
N THR A 188 -3.13 -4.02 -8.78
CA THR A 188 -2.10 -4.49 -9.73
C THR A 188 -1.43 -3.35 -10.50
N ASP A 189 -2.05 -2.19 -10.63
CA ASP A 189 -1.42 -1.00 -11.22
C ASP A 189 -0.21 -0.49 -10.42
N LEU A 190 -0.05 -0.92 -9.16
CA LEU A 190 1.21 -0.71 -8.43
C LEU A 190 2.42 -1.31 -9.15
N VAL A 191 2.24 -2.43 -9.88
CA VAL A 191 3.32 -3.02 -10.68
C VAL A 191 3.74 -2.05 -11.78
N SER A 192 2.77 -1.50 -12.53
CA SER A 192 3.04 -0.50 -13.57
C SER A 192 3.67 0.77 -13.00
N LEU A 193 3.16 1.27 -11.87
CA LEU A 193 3.72 2.45 -11.19
C LEU A 193 5.17 2.24 -10.79
N VAL A 194 5.48 1.12 -10.13
CA VAL A 194 6.85 0.81 -9.73
C VAL A 194 7.74 0.68 -10.96
N ARG A 195 7.37 -0.13 -11.97
CA ARG A 195 8.19 -0.31 -13.18
C ARG A 195 8.45 0.98 -13.94
N PHE A 196 7.44 1.83 -14.08
CA PHE A 196 7.59 3.15 -14.68
C PHE A 196 8.56 4.03 -13.89
N THR A 197 8.40 4.05 -12.56
CA THR A 197 9.30 4.78 -11.64
C THR A 197 10.75 4.31 -11.77
N LEU A 198 10.95 3.01 -11.99
CA LEU A 198 12.27 2.39 -12.19
C LEU A 198 12.85 2.60 -13.60
N GLY A 199 12.14 3.30 -14.49
CA GLY A 199 12.54 3.50 -15.88
C GLY A 199 12.54 2.22 -16.71
N GLN A 200 11.84 1.17 -16.26
CA GLN A 200 11.69 -0.09 -17.00
C GLN A 200 10.58 -0.01 -18.05
N MET A 201 9.72 1.00 -17.94
CA MET A 201 8.64 1.29 -18.88
C MET A 201 8.74 2.74 -19.35
N ASN A 202 8.55 2.96 -20.66
CA ASN A 202 8.58 4.30 -21.25
C ASN A 202 7.24 5.04 -21.13
N GLU A 203 6.14 4.29 -21.00
CA GLU A 203 4.77 4.79 -20.82
C GLU A 203 4.15 4.10 -19.60
N LEU A 204 3.52 4.86 -18.72
CA LEU A 204 2.72 4.36 -17.61
C LEU A 204 1.33 4.00 -18.13
N VAL A 205 1.06 2.70 -18.18
CA VAL A 205 -0.20 2.12 -18.66
C VAL A 205 -0.79 1.19 -17.61
N PRO A 206 -2.13 1.11 -17.46
CA PRO A 206 -2.76 0.21 -16.50
C PRO A 206 -2.28 -1.23 -16.72
N TYR A 207 -2.02 -1.96 -15.64
CA TYR A 207 -1.39 -3.27 -15.70
C TYR A 207 -2.23 -4.26 -16.51
N ALA A 208 -3.56 -4.24 -16.33
CA ALA A 208 -4.45 -5.09 -17.11
C ALA A 208 -4.37 -4.79 -18.62
N GLN A 209 -4.20 -3.52 -19.00
CA GLN A 209 -4.05 -3.15 -20.40
C GLN A 209 -2.68 -3.57 -20.95
N LEU A 210 -1.62 -3.45 -20.14
CA LEU A 210 -0.28 -3.92 -20.51
C LEU A 210 -0.28 -5.44 -20.77
N VAL A 211 -0.95 -6.21 -19.91
CA VAL A 211 -1.12 -7.66 -20.07
C VAL A 211 -1.88 -7.99 -21.36
N GLU A 212 -2.95 -7.26 -21.66
CA GLU A 212 -3.72 -7.44 -22.90
C GLU A 212 -2.87 -7.18 -24.15
N GLU A 213 -2.12 -6.07 -24.18
CA GLU A 213 -1.24 -5.72 -25.30
C GLU A 213 -0.16 -6.79 -25.53
N ARG A 214 0.42 -7.31 -24.45
CA ARG A 214 1.42 -8.38 -24.52
C ARG A 214 0.83 -9.70 -24.93
N TYR A 215 -0.38 -10.02 -24.51
CA TYR A 215 -1.07 -11.23 -24.91
C TYR A 215 -1.37 -11.25 -26.40
N ALA A 216 -1.86 -10.13 -26.94
CA ALA A 216 -2.03 -9.99 -28.38
C ALA A 216 -0.70 -10.18 -29.13
N GLY A 217 0.38 -9.57 -28.64
CA GLY A 217 1.73 -9.76 -29.20
C GLY A 217 2.23 -11.21 -29.12
N TRP A 218 2.02 -11.87 -27.99
CA TRP A 218 2.40 -13.26 -27.77
C TRP A 218 1.62 -14.21 -28.70
N LEU A 219 0.31 -14.03 -28.86
CA LEU A 219 -0.49 -14.82 -29.81
C LEU A 219 0.03 -14.68 -31.24
N LEU A 220 0.41 -13.47 -31.66
CA LEU A 220 1.01 -13.24 -32.99
C LEU A 220 2.38 -13.93 -33.14
N GLN A 221 3.19 -13.96 -32.07
CA GLN A 221 4.45 -14.69 -32.07
C GLN A 221 4.22 -16.19 -32.22
N GLN A 222 3.25 -16.77 -31.49
CA GLN A 222 2.87 -18.17 -31.62
C GLN A 222 2.39 -18.51 -33.05
N GLU A 223 1.57 -17.64 -33.65
CA GLU A 223 1.11 -17.81 -35.03
C GLU A 223 2.26 -17.78 -36.04
N ASN A 224 3.23 -16.88 -35.86
CA ASN A 224 4.44 -16.81 -36.70
C ASN A 224 5.33 -18.05 -36.57
N LEU A 225 5.29 -18.75 -35.43
CA LEU A 225 5.95 -20.04 -35.22
C LEU A 225 5.13 -21.23 -35.76
N GLY A 226 3.98 -20.97 -36.38
CA GLY A 226 3.11 -21.98 -36.97
C GLY A 226 2.12 -22.61 -35.99
N VAL A 227 2.06 -22.13 -34.75
CA VAL A 227 1.09 -22.59 -33.74
C VAL A 227 -0.25 -21.90 -33.99
N LYS A 228 -1.32 -22.68 -34.15
CA LYS A 228 -2.68 -22.15 -34.28
C LYS A 228 -3.56 -22.74 -33.19
N PHE A 229 -4.04 -21.88 -32.31
CA PHE A 229 -4.98 -22.26 -31.26
C PHE A 229 -6.42 -22.32 -31.81
N THR A 230 -7.14 -23.38 -31.44
CA THR A 230 -8.58 -23.50 -31.68
C THR A 230 -9.36 -22.53 -30.79
N ASP A 231 -10.64 -22.29 -31.10
CA ASP A 231 -11.50 -21.45 -30.25
C ASP A 231 -11.63 -22.01 -28.82
N SER A 232 -11.60 -23.33 -28.66
CA SER A 232 -11.63 -23.97 -27.33
C SER A 232 -10.34 -23.69 -26.55
N GLN A 233 -9.18 -23.81 -27.21
CA GLN A 233 -7.88 -23.52 -26.62
C GLN A 233 -7.74 -22.03 -26.28
N LYS A 234 -8.16 -21.13 -27.18
CA LYS A 234 -8.16 -19.68 -26.93
C LYS A 234 -8.99 -19.30 -25.71
N TRP A 235 -10.12 -19.95 -25.48
CA TRP A 235 -10.90 -19.70 -24.27
C TRP A 235 -10.09 -19.90 -22.98
N TRP A 236 -9.26 -20.95 -22.91
CA TRP A 236 -8.39 -21.19 -21.76
C TRP A 236 -7.33 -20.10 -21.64
N LEU A 237 -6.66 -19.78 -22.75
CA LEU A 237 -5.60 -18.77 -22.80
C LEU A 237 -6.11 -17.38 -22.41
N ASP A 238 -7.29 -16.99 -22.91
CA ASP A 238 -7.95 -15.72 -22.61
C ASP A 238 -8.27 -15.60 -21.11
N ARG A 239 -8.74 -16.69 -20.49
CA ARG A 239 -9.06 -16.72 -19.04
C ARG A 239 -7.83 -16.76 -18.15
N ILE A 240 -6.78 -17.48 -18.56
CA ILE A 240 -5.48 -17.44 -17.88
C ILE A 240 -4.92 -16.01 -17.94
N LYS A 241 -4.98 -15.36 -19.11
CA LYS A 241 -4.60 -13.96 -19.27
C LYS A 241 -5.45 -13.03 -18.39
N ASP A 242 -6.77 -13.23 -18.33
CA ASP A 242 -7.65 -12.44 -17.46
C ASP A 242 -7.24 -12.58 -15.99
N ALA A 243 -6.90 -13.79 -15.54
CA ALA A 243 -6.41 -14.02 -14.19
C ALA A 243 -5.06 -13.33 -13.95
N ILE A 244 -4.08 -13.48 -14.85
CA ILE A 244 -2.78 -12.80 -14.78
C ILE A 244 -2.95 -11.28 -14.70
N SER A 245 -3.91 -10.69 -15.41
CA SER A 245 -4.18 -9.25 -15.36
C SER A 245 -4.62 -8.77 -13.95
N GLN A 246 -5.23 -9.66 -13.16
CA GLN A 246 -5.78 -9.36 -11.83
C GLN A 246 -4.81 -9.72 -10.69
N SER A 247 -3.95 -10.71 -10.87
CA SER A 247 -3.05 -11.24 -9.83
C SER A 247 -1.56 -11.12 -10.14
N ALA A 248 -1.21 -10.64 -11.34
CA ALA A 248 0.13 -10.62 -11.93
C ALA A 248 0.80 -11.99 -12.14
N HIS A 249 0.15 -13.08 -11.75
CA HIS A 249 0.64 -14.45 -11.87
C HIS A 249 -0.52 -15.44 -11.83
N PHE A 250 -0.40 -16.56 -12.55
CA PHE A 250 -1.35 -17.67 -12.55
C PHE A 250 -0.64 -18.99 -12.21
N ASP A 251 -1.09 -19.68 -11.15
CA ASP A 251 -0.60 -21.00 -10.77
C ASP A 251 -1.49 -22.08 -11.41
N VAL A 252 -0.93 -23.24 -11.75
CA VAL A 252 -1.69 -24.39 -12.27
C VAL A 252 -2.85 -24.76 -11.34
N LYS A 253 -2.70 -24.60 -10.03
CA LYS A 253 -3.77 -24.85 -9.04
C LYS A 253 -4.98 -23.95 -9.24
N ASP A 254 -4.83 -22.78 -9.86
CA ASP A 254 -5.94 -21.86 -10.14
C ASP A 254 -6.90 -22.42 -11.20
N LEU A 255 -6.49 -23.46 -11.95
CA LEU A 255 -7.39 -24.22 -12.84
C LEU A 255 -8.49 -24.97 -12.07
N GLU A 256 -8.33 -25.16 -10.76
CA GLU A 256 -9.36 -25.75 -9.89
C GLU A 256 -10.38 -24.71 -9.38
N MET A 257 -10.40 -23.50 -9.95
CA MET A 257 -11.36 -22.44 -9.64
C MET A 257 -12.28 -22.14 -10.83
N SER A 258 -13.45 -21.52 -10.59
CA SER A 258 -14.32 -21.03 -11.67
C SER A 258 -13.62 -19.89 -12.44
N PRO A 259 -13.75 -19.81 -13.79
CA PRO A 259 -14.63 -20.63 -14.64
C PRO A 259 -13.99 -21.92 -15.16
N PHE A 260 -12.73 -22.21 -14.82
CA PHE A 260 -11.99 -23.36 -15.34
C PHE A 260 -12.60 -24.72 -14.95
N THR A 261 -13.10 -24.83 -13.72
CA THR A 261 -13.82 -26.03 -13.25
C THR A 261 -15.07 -26.35 -14.06
N GLU A 262 -15.70 -25.36 -14.68
CA GLU A 262 -16.86 -25.55 -15.56
C GLU A 262 -16.49 -26.29 -16.86
N ARG A 263 -15.20 -26.32 -17.20
CA ARG A 263 -14.63 -27.10 -18.31
C ARG A 263 -13.74 -28.26 -17.86
N GLY A 264 -13.88 -28.70 -16.61
CA GLY A 264 -13.13 -29.85 -16.08
C GLY A 264 -11.77 -29.51 -15.46
N GLY A 265 -11.49 -28.24 -15.19
CA GLY A 265 -10.31 -27.80 -14.45
C GLY A 265 -9.00 -28.27 -15.06
N THR A 266 -8.11 -28.82 -14.24
CA THR A 266 -6.79 -29.31 -14.70
C THR A 266 -6.91 -30.40 -15.77
N ASP A 267 -7.82 -31.37 -15.60
CA ASP A 267 -8.01 -32.43 -16.60
C ASP A 267 -8.57 -31.87 -17.92
N GLY A 268 -9.44 -30.88 -17.82
CA GLY A 268 -10.03 -30.19 -18.97
C GLY A 268 -8.99 -29.44 -19.81
N VAL A 269 -8.09 -28.71 -19.15
CA VAL A 269 -7.04 -27.98 -19.87
C VAL A 269 -6.02 -28.94 -20.48
N LEU A 270 -5.68 -30.04 -19.81
CA LEU A 270 -4.76 -31.06 -20.34
C LEU A 270 -5.34 -31.77 -21.56
N ALA A 271 -6.66 -32.00 -21.59
CA ALA A 271 -7.33 -32.57 -22.76
C ALA A 271 -7.29 -31.65 -23.99
N GLU A 272 -7.34 -30.33 -23.77
CA GLU A 272 -7.39 -29.32 -24.84
C GLU A 272 -6.01 -28.84 -25.31
N LEU A 273 -5.09 -28.61 -24.38
CA LEU A 273 -3.76 -28.04 -24.62
C LEU A 273 -2.62 -29.07 -24.51
N GLY A 274 -2.90 -30.28 -24.04
CA GLY A 274 -1.94 -31.37 -23.94
C GLY A 274 -0.97 -31.23 -22.75
N ASN A 275 0.03 -32.10 -22.72
CA ASN A 275 0.95 -32.25 -21.58
C ASN A 275 1.93 -31.08 -21.38
N SER A 276 2.00 -30.11 -22.31
CA SER A 276 2.85 -28.93 -22.20
C SER A 276 2.14 -27.73 -21.58
N VAL A 277 1.02 -27.94 -20.88
CA VAL A 277 0.22 -26.84 -20.32
C VAL A 277 0.97 -26.07 -19.23
N GLU A 278 1.77 -26.76 -18.42
CA GLU A 278 2.56 -26.13 -17.35
C GLU A 278 3.61 -25.19 -17.95
N ASP A 279 4.37 -25.68 -18.94
CA ASP A 279 5.35 -24.89 -19.68
C ASP A 279 4.70 -23.69 -20.39
N LEU A 280 3.48 -23.88 -20.92
CA LEU A 280 2.72 -22.82 -21.57
C LEU A 280 2.29 -21.73 -20.58
N ILE A 281 1.77 -22.12 -19.42
CA ILE A 281 1.38 -21.20 -18.34
C ILE A 281 2.62 -20.45 -17.82
N GLU A 282 3.74 -21.13 -17.63
CA GLU A 282 4.99 -20.49 -17.22
C GLU A 282 5.46 -19.48 -18.27
N ASN A 283 5.43 -19.83 -19.56
CA ASN A 283 5.75 -18.91 -20.63
C ASN A 283 4.81 -17.70 -20.68
N MET A 284 3.50 -17.92 -20.52
CA MET A 284 2.52 -16.83 -20.44
C MET A 284 2.78 -15.92 -19.25
N ASN A 285 3.01 -16.47 -18.05
CA ASN A 285 3.40 -15.69 -16.87
C ASN A 285 4.64 -14.85 -17.14
N MET A 286 5.65 -15.42 -17.78
CA MET A 286 6.89 -14.69 -18.10
C MET A 286 6.65 -13.57 -19.12
N GLU A 287 6.00 -13.85 -20.24
CA GLU A 287 5.85 -12.87 -21.32
C GLU A 287 4.87 -11.75 -20.94
N LEU A 288 3.73 -12.12 -20.34
CA LEU A 288 2.64 -11.20 -20.02
C LEU A 288 2.98 -10.32 -18.81
N ALA A 289 3.57 -10.91 -17.77
CA ALA A 289 3.83 -10.20 -16.53
C ALA A 289 5.18 -9.47 -16.51
N SER A 290 6.01 -9.53 -17.57
CA SER A 290 7.40 -9.01 -17.61
C SER A 290 7.63 -7.51 -17.45
#